data_AF-A0AAW8FKM5-F1
#
_entry.id   AF-A0AAW8FKM5-F1
#
_cell.length_a   1.000
_cell.length_b   1.000
_cell.length_c   1.000
_cell.angle_alpha   90.00
_cell.angle_beta   90.00
_cell.angle_gamma   90.00
#
_symmetry.space_group_name_H-M   'P 1'
#
loop_
_entity.id
_entity.type
_entity.pdbx_description
1 polymer ?
#
loop_
_entity_poly.entity_id
_entity_poly.type
_entity_poly.pdbx_seq_one_letter_code
_entity_poly.pdbx_strand_id
1 'polypeptide(L)'
;MVFLSGYGSNDATLQCLLRLLPDVHEHELGLVRAHLTWGKDRINDHRPTVGVTSEVIHSLDLVRYVTGGDEPLKVRDALGVTSDFSISGPDVLDSVALSATLGEAPVTVYSSFTNIVRQRTVDLAFRDRRGQLVYASCVYDTPVWDADHLRVWRREDGQEHTLCEVDTRDVQVPDAQRAVVKLRRLALDVVRHVADGTPPRVPFAGLAESVGTQRLLNDIETAARITGPARYFPQGRTPVTEVDWERLG
;
A
#
# COMPACT_ATOMS: atom_id res chain seq x y z
N MET A 1 8.11 8.59 12.14
CA MET A 1 8.89 9.69 11.54
C MET A 1 7.99 10.26 10.38
N VAL A 2 7.86 11.60 10.03
CA VAL A 2 7.21 12.17 8.75
C VAL A 2 7.95 13.42 8.09
N PHE A 3 7.32 14.54 7.61
CA PHE A 3 7.73 15.83 6.88
C PHE A 3 8.81 15.85 5.80
N LEU A 4 8.52 16.71 4.82
CA LEU A 4 9.18 18.02 4.64
C LEU A 4 8.17 19.04 4.07
N SER A 5 8.09 20.25 4.62
CA SER A 5 7.63 21.43 3.89
C SER A 5 8.82 22.36 3.62
N GLY A 6 8.74 23.15 2.56
CA GLY A 6 9.83 24.00 2.10
C GLY A 6 10.59 23.35 0.95
N TYR A 7 10.61 24.06 -0.18
CA TYR A 7 11.09 23.68 -1.51
C TYR A 7 10.20 22.71 -2.32
N GLY A 8 9.92 23.16 -3.56
CA GLY A 8 9.63 22.30 -4.72
C GLY A 8 8.30 21.54 -4.72
N SER A 9 7.37 22.00 -5.54
CA SER A 9 6.41 21.09 -6.20
C SER A 9 7.17 20.05 -7.01
N ASN A 10 7.01 18.74 -6.70
CA ASN A 10 7.30 17.54 -7.53
C ASN A 10 7.50 16.31 -6.63
N ASP A 11 6.45 15.61 -6.10
CA ASP A 11 6.75 14.56 -5.11
C ASP A 11 5.65 13.54 -4.65
N ALA A 12 5.90 12.27 -4.97
CA ALA A 12 5.01 11.15 -5.28
C ALA A 12 3.86 10.73 -4.32
N THR A 13 4.09 9.80 -3.39
CA THR A 13 3.01 9.11 -2.63
C THR A 13 2.20 10.09 -1.80
N LEU A 14 2.89 11.06 -1.19
CA LEU A 14 2.22 12.11 -0.44
C LEU A 14 1.39 13.00 -1.37
N GLN A 15 1.77 13.27 -2.63
CA GLN A 15 0.85 13.97 -3.55
C GLN A 15 -0.40 13.12 -3.80
N CYS A 16 -0.25 11.83 -4.11
CA CYS A 16 -1.39 10.95 -4.38
C CYS A 16 -2.38 10.95 -3.19
N LEU A 17 -1.87 10.78 -1.97
CA LEU A 17 -2.67 10.83 -0.74
C LEU A 17 -3.25 12.21 -0.43
N LEU A 18 -2.41 13.26 -0.42
CA LEU A 18 -2.83 14.64 -0.15
C LEU A 18 -3.78 15.20 -1.20
N ARG A 19 -3.90 14.56 -2.36
CA ARG A 19 -4.79 14.97 -3.43
C ARG A 19 -6.09 14.18 -3.46
N LEU A 20 -6.02 12.86 -3.27
CA LEU A 20 -7.22 12.02 -3.19
C LEU A 20 -8.04 12.29 -1.92
N LEU A 21 -7.41 12.59 -0.77
CA LEU A 21 -8.13 12.85 0.48
C LEU A 21 -9.06 14.07 0.42
N PRO A 22 -8.61 15.28 0.00
CA PRO A 22 -9.51 16.41 -0.20
C PRO A 22 -10.63 16.09 -1.18
N ASP A 23 -10.34 15.46 -2.33
CA ASP A 23 -11.36 15.07 -3.30
C ASP A 23 -12.42 14.14 -2.68
N VAL A 24 -12.02 13.20 -1.81
CA VAL A 24 -12.94 12.31 -1.06
C VAL A 24 -13.78 13.08 -0.03
N HIS A 25 -13.15 13.93 0.78
CA HIS A 25 -13.82 14.63 1.87
C HIS A 25 -14.70 15.80 1.39
N GLU A 26 -14.21 16.66 0.50
CA GLU A 26 -14.95 17.83 -0.01
C GLU A 26 -16.20 17.41 -0.81
N HIS A 27 -16.09 16.33 -1.59
CA HIS A 27 -17.21 15.82 -2.39
C HIS A 27 -18.09 14.80 -1.65
N GLU A 28 -17.79 14.45 -0.39
CA GLU A 28 -18.45 13.38 0.39
C GLU A 28 -18.57 12.06 -0.42
N LEU A 29 -17.42 11.57 -0.91
CA LEU A 29 -17.35 10.35 -1.70
C LEU A 29 -17.51 9.10 -0.83
N GLY A 30 -18.64 8.41 -0.96
CA GLY A 30 -18.86 7.11 -0.32
C GLY A 30 -18.14 6.00 -1.08
N LEU A 31 -17.32 5.18 -0.40
CA LEU A 31 -16.68 4.02 -1.02
C LEU A 31 -17.74 3.01 -1.50
N VAL A 32 -17.64 2.59 -2.77
CA VAL A 32 -18.46 1.53 -3.38
C VAL A 32 -17.68 0.21 -3.42
N ARG A 33 -16.38 0.26 -3.70
CA ARG A 33 -15.49 -0.91 -3.72
C ARG A 33 -14.01 -0.51 -3.68
N ALA A 34 -13.17 -1.34 -3.10
CA ALA A 34 -11.73 -1.30 -3.28
C ALA A 34 -11.15 -2.63 -3.80
N HIS A 35 -10.20 -2.54 -4.74
CA HIS A 35 -9.36 -3.65 -5.21
C HIS A 35 -7.89 -3.28 -4.99
N LEU A 36 -7.17 -4.06 -4.19
CA LEU A 36 -5.79 -3.75 -3.79
C LEU A 36 -4.85 -4.88 -4.19
N THR A 37 -3.70 -4.54 -4.78
CA THR A 37 -2.60 -5.48 -5.06
C THR A 37 -1.30 -4.94 -4.48
N TRP A 38 -0.59 -5.74 -3.68
CA TRP A 38 0.68 -5.32 -3.06
C TRP A 38 1.68 -6.46 -3.01
N GLY A 39 2.58 -6.55 -4.00
CA GLY A 39 3.55 -7.63 -4.07
C GLY A 39 4.87 -7.26 -4.76
N LYS A 40 5.90 -8.04 -4.44
CA LYS A 40 7.28 -7.95 -4.95
C LYS A 40 7.95 -9.31 -4.92
N ASP A 41 9.11 -9.44 -5.55
CA ASP A 41 9.89 -10.68 -5.55
C ASP A 41 10.86 -10.72 -4.35
N ARG A 42 10.66 -11.70 -3.45
CA ARG A 42 11.59 -12.05 -2.37
C ARG A 42 12.02 -13.51 -2.39
N ILE A 43 11.81 -14.24 -3.49
CA ILE A 43 12.18 -15.67 -3.61
C ILE A 43 13.66 -15.90 -3.29
N ASN A 44 14.53 -14.96 -3.70
CA ASN A 44 15.96 -14.99 -3.43
C ASN A 44 16.42 -14.13 -2.23
N ASP A 45 15.50 -13.46 -1.51
CA ASP A 45 15.84 -12.61 -0.36
C ASP A 45 16.19 -13.45 0.87
N HIS A 46 17.32 -13.18 1.49
CA HIS A 46 17.86 -13.92 2.65
C HIS A 46 17.57 -13.24 3.99
N ARG A 47 16.79 -12.15 4.01
CA ARG A 47 16.42 -11.45 5.25
C ARG A 47 15.21 -12.13 5.92
N PRO A 48 15.18 -12.29 7.26
CA PRO A 48 14.01 -12.79 7.97
C PRO A 48 12.76 -11.95 7.69
N THR A 49 11.61 -12.56 7.84
CA THR A 49 10.30 -11.91 7.67
C THR A 49 9.24 -12.54 8.56
N VAL A 50 8.21 -11.78 8.94
CA VAL A 50 6.98 -12.30 9.56
C VAL A 50 6.03 -12.93 8.53
N GLY A 51 6.33 -12.77 7.23
CA GLY A 51 5.46 -13.19 6.14
C GLY A 51 4.81 -12.02 5.44
N VAL A 52 3.96 -12.34 4.47
CA VAL A 52 3.28 -11.39 3.60
C VAL A 52 2.36 -10.41 4.35
N THR A 53 2.07 -10.66 5.62
CA THR A 53 1.40 -9.70 6.50
C THR A 53 2.17 -8.39 6.65
N SER A 54 3.50 -8.39 6.50
CA SER A 54 4.28 -7.14 6.43
C SER A 54 4.12 -6.36 5.12
N GLU A 55 3.49 -6.93 4.10
CA GLU A 55 3.18 -6.25 2.83
C GLU A 55 1.69 -5.88 2.72
N VAL A 56 0.79 -6.81 3.11
CA VAL A 56 -0.65 -6.59 3.04
C VAL A 56 -1.08 -5.37 3.87
N ILE A 57 -0.37 -5.13 4.98
CA ILE A 57 -0.52 -3.96 5.86
C ILE A 57 -0.55 -2.65 5.07
N HIS A 58 0.35 -2.46 4.09
CA HIS A 58 0.47 -1.20 3.37
C HIS A 58 -0.81 -0.86 2.61
N SER A 59 -1.41 -1.85 1.94
CA SER A 59 -2.65 -1.67 1.21
C SER A 59 -3.87 -1.45 2.13
N LEU A 60 -3.94 -2.20 3.24
CA LEU A 60 -5.03 -2.12 4.22
C LEU A 60 -5.03 -0.80 4.99
N ASP A 61 -3.85 -0.33 5.37
CA ASP A 61 -3.66 0.97 6.02
C ASP A 61 -4.03 2.11 5.06
N LEU A 62 -3.53 2.05 3.82
CA LEU A 62 -3.81 3.02 2.77
C LEU A 62 -5.31 3.17 2.45
N VAL A 63 -6.05 2.07 2.29
CA VAL A 63 -7.49 2.16 1.99
C VAL A 63 -8.31 2.69 3.17
N ARG A 64 -7.94 2.32 4.41
CA ARG A 64 -8.56 2.88 5.63
C ARG A 64 -8.31 4.38 5.72
N TYR A 65 -7.06 4.80 5.50
CA TYR A 65 -6.66 6.20 5.56
C TYR A 65 -7.37 7.05 4.48
N VAL A 66 -7.35 6.62 3.21
CA VAL A 66 -8.00 7.33 2.08
C VAL A 66 -9.50 7.52 2.25
N THR A 67 -10.17 6.57 2.88
CA THR A 67 -11.64 6.61 3.03
C THR A 67 -12.11 7.35 4.28
N GLY A 68 -11.20 7.63 5.22
CA GLY A 68 -11.46 8.43 6.42
C GLY A 68 -12.57 7.90 7.33
N GLY A 69 -12.94 6.63 7.20
CA GLY A 69 -14.07 6.03 7.91
C GLY A 69 -13.69 5.49 9.29
N ASP A 70 -14.51 5.81 10.30
CA ASP A 70 -14.44 5.19 11.63
C ASP A 70 -14.78 3.69 11.62
N GLU A 71 -15.42 3.21 10.54
CA GLU A 71 -15.75 1.78 10.36
C GLU A 71 -14.48 0.92 10.25
N PRO A 72 -14.29 -0.08 11.13
CA PRO A 72 -13.13 -0.95 11.05
C PRO A 72 -13.23 -1.88 9.83
N LEU A 73 -12.09 -2.10 9.18
CA LEU A 73 -11.96 -3.11 8.12
C LEU A 73 -12.16 -4.50 8.72
N LYS A 74 -13.14 -5.25 8.21
CA LYS A 74 -13.53 -6.58 8.70
C LYS A 74 -13.21 -7.63 7.64
N VAL A 75 -12.22 -8.48 7.89
CA VAL A 75 -11.88 -9.63 7.01
C VAL A 75 -13.04 -10.64 7.03
N ARG A 76 -13.34 -11.23 5.88
CA ARG A 76 -14.40 -12.22 5.69
C ARG A 76 -13.84 -13.59 5.34
N ASP A 77 -12.89 -13.62 4.41
CA ASP A 77 -12.17 -14.81 3.98
C ASP A 77 -10.72 -14.46 3.70
N ALA A 78 -9.80 -15.37 4.02
CA ALA A 78 -8.41 -15.33 3.59
C ALA A 78 -7.97 -16.70 3.04
N LEU A 79 -7.22 -16.69 1.95
CA LEU A 79 -6.53 -17.84 1.35
C LEU A 79 -5.04 -17.52 1.35
N GLY A 80 -4.25 -18.32 2.07
CA GLY A 80 -2.80 -18.16 2.20
C GLY A 80 -2.04 -19.19 1.38
N VAL A 81 -0.84 -18.82 0.92
CA VAL A 81 0.15 -19.74 0.38
C VAL A 81 1.40 -19.68 1.25
N THR A 82 2.02 -20.83 1.53
CA THR A 82 3.36 -20.92 2.13
C THR A 82 4.36 -21.47 1.13
N SER A 83 5.66 -21.25 1.37
CA SER A 83 6.74 -21.61 0.45
C SER A 83 8.06 -21.95 1.14
N ASP A 84 8.88 -22.76 0.48
CA ASP A 84 10.22 -23.16 0.95
C ASP A 84 11.32 -22.08 0.81
N PHE A 85 11.03 -20.90 0.26
CA PHE A 85 12.00 -19.80 0.20
C PHE A 85 12.17 -19.06 1.53
N SER A 86 11.16 -19.06 2.40
CA SER A 86 11.17 -18.29 3.65
C SER A 86 12.20 -18.85 4.63
N ILE A 87 13.23 -18.05 4.97
CA ILE A 87 14.21 -18.44 5.98
C ILE A 87 13.67 -18.39 7.42
N SER A 88 12.49 -17.77 7.62
CA SER A 88 11.82 -17.73 8.92
C SER A 88 11.09 -19.02 9.28
N GLY A 89 10.96 -19.96 8.34
CA GLY A 89 10.28 -21.24 8.52
C GLY A 89 9.21 -21.52 7.45
N PRO A 90 8.79 -22.79 7.30
CA PRO A 90 7.89 -23.23 6.26
C PRO A 90 6.42 -22.83 6.47
N ASP A 91 6.06 -22.42 7.69
CA ASP A 91 4.69 -22.06 8.08
C ASP A 91 4.37 -20.57 7.83
N VAL A 92 5.37 -19.80 7.36
CA VAL A 92 5.22 -18.36 7.08
C VAL A 92 4.54 -18.16 5.73
N LEU A 93 3.43 -17.41 5.73
CA LEU A 93 2.70 -17.05 4.51
C LEU A 93 3.58 -16.20 3.58
N ASP A 94 3.72 -16.64 2.33
CA ASP A 94 4.36 -15.86 1.26
C ASP A 94 3.37 -15.02 0.46
N SER A 95 2.12 -15.47 0.36
CA SER A 95 1.07 -14.81 -0.41
C SER A 95 -0.26 -14.95 0.30
N VAL A 96 -1.11 -13.92 0.20
CA VAL A 96 -2.46 -13.94 0.73
C VAL A 96 -3.42 -13.27 -0.26
N ALA A 97 -4.52 -13.95 -0.56
CA ALA A 97 -5.69 -13.37 -1.19
C ALA A 97 -6.83 -13.32 -0.17
N LEU A 98 -7.40 -12.14 0.09
CA LEU A 98 -8.47 -11.97 1.07
C LEU A 98 -9.63 -11.13 0.54
N SER A 99 -10.79 -11.36 1.13
CA SER A 99 -11.95 -10.48 1.02
C SER A 99 -12.27 -9.88 2.39
N ALA A 100 -12.67 -8.61 2.38
CA ALA A 100 -13.00 -7.83 3.55
C ALA A 100 -14.15 -6.85 3.23
N THR A 101 -14.65 -6.18 4.26
CA THR A 101 -15.62 -5.10 4.14
C THR A 101 -15.15 -3.87 4.92
N LEU A 102 -15.34 -2.68 4.35
CA LEU A 102 -15.11 -1.40 5.01
C LEU A 102 -16.44 -0.64 5.00
N GLY A 103 -17.13 -0.61 6.15
CA GLY A 103 -18.58 -0.42 6.17
C GLY A 103 -19.27 -1.47 5.29
N GLU A 104 -20.15 -1.03 4.40
CA GLU A 104 -20.83 -1.88 3.40
C GLU A 104 -19.99 -2.13 2.14
N ALA A 105 -18.87 -1.44 1.95
CA ALA A 105 -18.08 -1.55 0.74
C ALA A 105 -17.22 -2.84 0.73
N PRO A 106 -17.33 -3.71 -0.29
CA PRO A 106 -16.43 -4.84 -0.45
C PRO A 106 -15.01 -4.38 -0.79
N VAL A 107 -14.04 -5.00 -0.14
CA VAL A 107 -12.61 -4.82 -0.35
C VAL A 107 -12.02 -6.18 -0.71
N THR A 108 -11.27 -6.26 -1.82
CA THR A 108 -10.48 -7.47 -2.15
C THR A 108 -9.01 -7.11 -2.17
N VAL A 109 -8.16 -7.93 -1.54
CA VAL A 109 -6.73 -7.68 -1.46
C VAL A 109 -5.97 -8.92 -1.91
N TYR A 110 -4.96 -8.72 -2.75
CA TYR A 110 -3.92 -9.71 -3.00
C TYR A 110 -2.57 -9.12 -2.60
N SER A 111 -1.80 -9.88 -1.83
CA SER A 111 -0.43 -9.50 -1.47
C SER A 111 0.49 -10.70 -1.57
N SER A 112 1.75 -10.48 -1.99
CA SER A 112 2.66 -11.58 -2.31
C SER A 112 4.14 -11.18 -2.29
N PHE A 113 4.96 -12.04 -1.69
CA PHE A 113 6.43 -12.07 -1.76
C PHE A 113 6.98 -12.87 -2.95
N THR A 114 6.10 -13.45 -3.77
CA THR A 114 6.45 -14.24 -4.96
C THR A 114 5.98 -13.56 -6.25
N ASN A 115 5.59 -12.28 -6.17
CA ASN A 115 5.13 -11.47 -7.30
C ASN A 115 6.35 -11.02 -8.13
N ILE A 116 6.70 -11.82 -9.13
CA ILE A 116 7.89 -11.67 -10.00
C ILE A 116 8.05 -10.26 -10.59
N VAL A 117 6.93 -9.59 -10.88
CA VAL A 117 6.89 -8.17 -11.23
C VAL A 117 6.30 -7.42 -10.04
N ARG A 118 6.98 -6.39 -9.53
CA ARG A 118 6.44 -5.56 -8.45
C ARG A 118 5.10 -4.93 -8.89
N GLN A 119 4.11 -4.99 -8.01
CA GLN A 119 2.81 -4.36 -8.18
C GLN A 119 2.36 -3.76 -6.86
N ARG A 120 2.07 -2.45 -6.87
CA ARG A 120 1.41 -1.76 -5.75
C ARG A 120 0.29 -0.91 -6.32
N THR A 121 -0.89 -1.51 -6.45
CA THR A 121 -2.04 -0.84 -7.06
C THR A 121 -3.21 -0.79 -6.08
N VAL A 122 -3.93 0.32 -6.12
CA VAL A 122 -5.13 0.57 -5.34
C VAL A 122 -6.17 1.17 -6.28
N ASP A 123 -7.13 0.36 -6.67
CA ASP A 123 -8.26 0.75 -7.51
C ASP A 123 -9.50 0.92 -6.62
N LEU A 124 -10.09 2.10 -6.66
CA LEU A 124 -11.22 2.50 -5.84
C LEU A 124 -12.38 2.97 -6.73
N ALA A 125 -13.57 2.49 -6.42
CA ALA A 125 -14.81 3.03 -6.94
C ALA A 125 -15.54 3.73 -5.79
N PHE A 126 -15.91 4.98 -6.02
CA PHE A 126 -16.67 5.83 -5.12
C PHE A 126 -18.00 6.24 -5.73
N ARG A 127 -18.90 6.75 -4.90
CA ARG A 127 -20.15 7.41 -5.32
C ARG A 127 -20.25 8.78 -4.68
N ASP A 128 -20.53 9.80 -5.48
CA ASP A 128 -20.77 11.15 -5.00
C ASP A 128 -22.21 11.32 -4.45
N ARG A 129 -22.50 12.50 -3.90
CA ARG A 129 -23.84 12.84 -3.38
C ARG A 129 -24.95 12.84 -4.44
N ARG A 130 -24.61 12.88 -5.73
CA ARG A 130 -25.55 12.82 -6.87
C ARG A 130 -25.80 11.39 -7.34
N GLY A 131 -25.11 10.41 -6.74
CA GLY A 131 -25.17 9.02 -7.14
C GLY A 131 -24.24 8.67 -8.31
N GLN A 132 -23.46 9.61 -8.84
CA GLN A 132 -22.52 9.39 -9.94
C GLN A 132 -21.29 8.61 -9.45
N LEU A 133 -20.70 7.78 -10.32
CA LEU A 133 -19.50 7.03 -9.99
C LEU A 133 -18.24 7.87 -10.25
N VAL A 134 -17.35 7.89 -9.27
CA VAL A 134 -15.99 8.44 -9.36
C VAL A 134 -15.01 7.29 -9.16
N TYR A 135 -14.02 7.17 -10.02
CA TYR A 135 -12.99 6.14 -9.97
C TYR A 135 -11.67 6.79 -9.56
N ALA A 136 -10.88 6.08 -8.75
CA ALA A 136 -9.50 6.43 -8.49
C ALA A 136 -8.61 5.19 -8.68
N SER A 137 -7.43 5.39 -9.28
CA SER A 137 -6.39 4.38 -9.46
C SER A 137 -5.10 4.99 -8.95
N CYS A 138 -4.50 4.35 -7.94
CA CYS A 138 -3.17 4.69 -7.46
C CYS A 138 -2.21 3.55 -7.81
N VAL A 139 -1.04 3.89 -8.35
CA VAL A 139 0.10 3.00 -8.56
C VAL A 139 1.26 3.56 -7.76
N TYR A 140 1.94 2.71 -6.97
CA TYR A 140 3.05 3.12 -6.11
C TYR A 140 4.35 2.39 -6.43
N ASP A 141 5.49 3.06 -6.26
CA ASP A 141 6.86 2.55 -6.44
C ASP A 141 7.03 1.71 -7.71
N THR A 142 6.39 2.10 -8.82
CA THR A 142 6.34 1.29 -10.04
C THR A 142 6.59 2.18 -11.26
N PRO A 143 7.67 1.97 -12.02
CA PRO A 143 8.55 0.78 -11.99
C PRO A 143 9.65 0.79 -10.90
N VAL A 144 10.01 1.94 -10.35
CA VAL A 144 11.09 2.13 -9.34
C VAL A 144 10.56 2.78 -8.08
N TRP A 145 11.31 2.76 -6.97
CA TRP A 145 10.91 3.46 -5.74
C TRP A 145 10.66 4.95 -6.00
N ASP A 146 9.72 5.53 -5.25
CA ASP A 146 9.27 6.92 -5.41
C ASP A 146 8.62 7.28 -6.77
N ALA A 147 8.43 6.31 -7.67
CA ALA A 147 7.68 6.49 -8.91
C ALA A 147 6.20 6.12 -8.73
N ASP A 148 5.36 7.12 -8.43
CA ASP A 148 3.93 6.93 -8.17
C ASP A 148 3.04 7.67 -9.19
N HIS A 149 1.82 7.17 -9.36
CA HIS A 149 0.78 7.74 -10.23
C HIS A 149 -0.60 7.65 -9.55
N LEU A 150 -1.33 8.76 -9.51
CA LEU A 150 -2.75 8.83 -9.17
C LEU A 150 -3.51 9.32 -10.39
N ARG A 151 -4.61 8.65 -10.73
CA ARG A 151 -5.65 9.19 -11.61
C ARG A 151 -7.00 9.10 -10.91
N VAL A 152 -7.76 10.19 -10.90
CA VAL A 152 -9.15 10.27 -10.45
C VAL A 152 -10.00 10.71 -11.64
N TRP A 153 -11.06 9.99 -11.98
CA TRP A 153 -11.89 10.27 -13.16
C TRP A 153 -13.33 9.83 -12.96
N ARG A 154 -14.22 10.33 -13.82
CA ARG A 154 -15.60 9.87 -13.94
C ARG A 154 -15.91 9.48 -15.37
N ARG A 155 -17.05 8.82 -15.58
CA ARG A 155 -17.59 8.52 -16.93
C ARG A 155 -18.92 9.25 -17.12
N GLU A 156 -18.99 10.07 -18.16
CA GLU A 156 -20.19 10.82 -18.56
C GLU A 156 -20.36 10.63 -20.07
N ASP A 157 -21.59 10.35 -20.52
CA ASP A 157 -21.95 10.11 -21.93
C ASP A 157 -21.02 9.14 -22.70
N GLY A 158 -20.44 8.17 -21.98
CA GLY A 158 -19.51 7.18 -22.52
C GLY A 158 -18.04 7.64 -22.61
N GLN A 159 -17.73 8.89 -22.28
CA GLN A 159 -16.37 9.45 -22.25
C GLN A 159 -15.79 9.46 -20.84
N GLU A 160 -14.46 9.36 -20.73
CA GLU A 160 -13.76 9.51 -19.44
C GLU A 160 -13.33 10.96 -19.23
N HIS A 161 -13.72 11.54 -18.09
CA HIS A 161 -13.32 12.87 -17.67
C HIS A 161 -12.41 12.76 -16.44
N THR A 162 -11.11 12.97 -16.65
CA THR A 162 -10.13 13.06 -15.55
C THR A 162 -10.45 14.29 -14.69
N LEU A 163 -10.68 14.06 -13.40
CA LEU A 163 -10.92 15.08 -12.38
C LEU A 163 -9.61 15.52 -11.74
N CYS A 164 -8.69 14.57 -11.51
CA CYS A 164 -7.35 14.85 -11.03
C CYS A 164 -6.36 13.81 -11.58
N GLU A 165 -5.13 14.22 -11.84
CA GLU A 165 -4.02 13.33 -12.16
C GLU A 165 -2.73 13.86 -11.53
N VAL A 166 -1.94 12.95 -10.96
CA VAL A 166 -0.61 13.21 -10.41
C VAL A 166 0.28 12.10 -10.95
N ASP A 167 1.35 12.47 -11.66
CA ASP A 167 2.38 11.54 -12.10
C ASP A 167 3.73 12.02 -11.60
N THR A 168 4.52 11.09 -11.07
CA THR A 168 5.88 11.35 -10.57
C THR A 168 6.91 10.38 -11.10
N ARG A 169 6.53 9.48 -12.01
CA ARG A 169 7.44 8.50 -12.61
C ARG A 169 8.59 9.16 -13.38
N ASP A 170 8.35 10.34 -13.94
CA ASP A 170 9.34 11.16 -14.65
C ASP A 170 9.97 12.29 -13.81
N VAL A 171 9.60 12.41 -12.52
CA VAL A 171 10.11 13.48 -11.63
C VAL A 171 11.60 13.27 -11.36
N GLN A 172 12.39 14.25 -11.77
CA GLN A 172 13.83 14.25 -11.51
C GLN A 172 14.12 14.59 -10.05
N VAL A 173 14.76 13.67 -9.34
CA VAL A 173 15.28 13.87 -7.99
C VAL A 173 16.80 13.69 -7.97
N PRO A 174 17.55 14.39 -7.09
CA PRO A 174 18.99 14.23 -6.99
C PRO A 174 19.38 12.77 -6.72
N ASP A 175 20.45 12.30 -7.34
CA ASP A 175 20.94 10.91 -7.23
C ASP A 175 21.03 10.39 -5.78
N ALA A 176 21.53 11.22 -4.86
CA ALA A 176 21.65 10.92 -3.44
C ALA A 176 20.31 10.87 -2.66
N GLN A 177 19.19 11.13 -3.33
CA GLN A 177 17.83 11.10 -2.78
C GLN A 177 16.92 10.07 -3.50
N ARG A 178 17.39 9.41 -4.58
CA ARG A 178 16.64 8.32 -5.23
C ARG A 178 16.32 7.21 -4.23
N ALA A 179 15.12 6.64 -4.33
CA ALA A 179 14.58 5.61 -3.43
C ALA A 179 14.50 5.99 -1.94
N VAL A 180 14.72 7.25 -1.58
CA VAL A 180 14.59 7.72 -0.19
C VAL A 180 13.81 9.03 -0.11
N VAL A 181 13.07 9.42 -1.15
CA VAL A 181 12.32 10.69 -1.18
C VAL A 181 11.20 10.61 -0.15
N LYS A 182 10.35 9.56 -0.21
CA LYS A 182 9.36 9.26 0.84
C LYS A 182 10.00 9.15 2.22
N LEU A 183 11.15 8.48 2.38
CA LEU A 183 11.80 8.30 3.68
C LEU A 183 12.42 9.57 4.27
N ARG A 184 13.00 10.45 3.45
CA ARG A 184 13.48 11.78 3.85
C ARG A 184 12.32 12.68 4.23
N ARG A 185 11.25 12.62 3.44
CA ARG A 185 9.92 13.19 3.76
C ARG A 185 9.21 12.49 4.89
N LEU A 186 9.77 11.37 5.33
CA LEU A 186 9.40 10.62 6.50
C LEU A 186 10.37 10.92 7.66
N ALA A 187 11.44 11.70 7.50
CA ALA A 187 12.36 12.00 8.59
C ALA A 187 11.99 13.28 9.36
N LEU A 188 11.64 14.34 8.66
CA LEU A 188 11.61 15.69 9.22
C LEU A 188 10.35 16.12 10.01
N ASP A 189 9.21 15.40 10.00
CA ASP A 189 8.02 15.83 10.81
C ASP A 189 8.23 15.41 12.20
N VAL A 190 8.73 14.19 12.38
CA VAL A 190 9.19 13.88 13.72
C VAL A 190 10.23 14.92 14.15
N VAL A 191 11.16 15.37 13.28
CA VAL A 191 12.07 16.46 13.67
C VAL A 191 11.36 17.78 14.03
N ARG A 192 10.56 18.41 13.15
CA ARG A 192 9.88 19.69 13.46
C ARG A 192 8.75 19.55 14.47
N HIS A 193 7.92 18.52 14.39
CA HIS A 193 6.86 18.26 15.37
C HIS A 193 7.45 18.10 16.79
N VAL A 194 8.61 17.47 16.93
CA VAL A 194 9.35 17.41 18.20
C VAL A 194 10.05 18.73 18.54
N ALA A 195 10.57 19.48 17.56
CA ALA A 195 11.37 20.69 17.81
C ALA A 195 10.55 21.98 18.02
N ASP A 196 9.44 22.15 17.29
CA ASP A 196 8.63 23.38 17.24
C ASP A 196 7.10 23.12 17.24
N GLY A 197 6.67 21.85 17.24
CA GLY A 197 5.26 21.48 17.28
C GLY A 197 4.51 21.59 15.95
N THR A 198 5.19 21.84 14.82
CA THR A 198 4.52 21.92 13.50
C THR A 198 3.67 20.66 13.26
N PRO A 199 2.39 20.79 12.84
CA PRO A 199 1.56 19.65 12.49
C PRO A 199 2.09 18.93 11.24
N PRO A 200 2.05 17.59 11.22
CA PRO A 200 2.52 16.84 10.07
C PRO A 200 1.55 16.92 8.89
N ARG A 201 2.10 16.82 7.67
CA ARG A 201 1.25 16.84 6.45
C ARG A 201 0.33 15.61 6.35
N VAL A 202 0.77 14.50 6.93
CA VAL A 202 -0.01 13.27 7.10
C VAL A 202 0.03 12.96 8.60
N PRO A 203 -1.11 12.86 9.30
CA PRO A 203 -1.15 12.49 10.71
C PRO A 203 -0.39 11.19 10.99
N PHE A 204 0.22 11.09 12.16
CA PHE A 204 0.92 9.86 12.55
C PHE A 204 -0.09 8.81 13.00
N ALA A 205 0.15 7.56 12.63
CA ALA A 205 -0.60 6.42 13.16
C ALA A 205 -0.59 6.44 14.70
N GLY A 206 -1.78 6.46 15.29
CA GLY A 206 -1.94 6.44 16.75
C GLY A 206 -1.63 5.06 17.35
N LEU A 207 -1.45 5.00 18.67
CA LEU A 207 -1.31 3.70 19.37
C LEU A 207 -2.54 2.80 19.16
N ALA A 208 -3.75 3.36 19.28
CA ALA A 208 -4.99 2.62 19.10
C ALA A 208 -5.12 2.03 17.68
N GLU A 209 -4.76 2.82 16.67
CA GLU A 209 -4.71 2.39 15.28
C GLU A 209 -3.65 1.31 15.06
N SER A 210 -2.42 1.52 15.54
CA SER A 210 -1.33 0.55 15.41
C SER A 210 -1.70 -0.81 16.02
N VAL A 211 -2.35 -0.82 17.19
CA VAL A 211 -2.86 -2.03 17.84
C VAL A 211 -4.03 -2.65 17.08
N GLY A 212 -4.92 -1.83 16.50
CA GLY A 212 -6.01 -2.30 15.63
C GLY A 212 -5.48 -2.99 14.38
N THR A 213 -4.53 -2.36 13.69
CA THR A 213 -3.86 -2.92 12.51
C THR A 213 -3.10 -4.21 12.86
N GLN A 214 -2.38 -4.28 13.98
CA GLN A 214 -1.71 -5.53 14.38
C GLN A 214 -2.71 -6.67 14.64
N ARG A 215 -3.85 -6.39 15.28
CA ARG A 215 -4.91 -7.41 15.48
C ARG A 215 -5.46 -7.90 14.14
N LEU A 216 -5.75 -6.99 13.22
CA LEU A 216 -6.18 -7.31 11.86
C LEU A 216 -5.17 -8.22 11.11
N LEU A 217 -3.86 -7.99 11.26
CA LEU A 217 -2.85 -8.86 10.67
C LEU A 217 -2.83 -10.26 11.31
N ASN A 218 -2.93 -10.34 12.65
CA ASN A 218 -3.02 -11.61 13.36
C ASN A 218 -4.30 -12.39 12.96
N ASP A 219 -5.42 -11.71 12.75
CA ASP A 219 -6.67 -12.29 12.28
C ASP A 219 -6.52 -12.86 10.86
N ILE A 220 -5.79 -12.18 9.97
CA ILE A 220 -5.47 -12.67 8.62
C ILE A 220 -4.62 -13.94 8.68
N GLU A 221 -3.55 -13.96 9.49
CA GLU A 221 -2.70 -15.16 9.67
C GLU A 221 -3.49 -16.34 10.24
N THR A 222 -4.34 -16.08 11.25
CA THR A 222 -5.09 -17.12 11.96
C THR A 222 -6.26 -17.67 11.13
N ALA A 223 -6.93 -16.83 10.33
CA ALA A 223 -8.10 -17.21 9.53
C ALA A 223 -7.75 -17.69 8.11
N ALA A 224 -6.50 -17.54 7.66
CA ALA A 224 -6.07 -17.96 6.33
C ALA A 224 -6.21 -19.47 6.14
N ARG A 225 -6.98 -19.88 5.12
CA ARG A 225 -6.94 -21.27 4.62
C ARG A 225 -5.65 -21.46 3.83
N ILE A 226 -4.74 -22.29 4.33
CA ILE A 226 -3.39 -22.42 3.77
C ILE A 226 -3.34 -23.47 2.64
N THR A 227 -2.62 -23.15 1.57
CA THR A 227 -2.23 -24.07 0.48
C THR A 227 -0.72 -24.09 0.34
N GLY A 228 -0.12 -25.27 0.12
CA GLY A 228 1.34 -25.39 -0.11
C GLY A 228 2.01 -26.49 0.73
N PRO A 229 3.33 -26.38 0.99
CA PRO A 229 4.21 -25.31 0.54
C PRO A 229 4.52 -25.40 -0.96
N ALA A 230 4.60 -24.25 -1.64
CA ALA A 230 5.23 -24.18 -2.96
C ALA A 230 6.74 -24.42 -2.82
N ARG A 231 7.32 -25.09 -3.83
CA ARG A 231 8.72 -25.55 -3.79
C ARG A 231 9.57 -24.86 -4.85
N TYR A 232 10.16 -23.73 -4.48
CA TYR A 232 11.15 -23.02 -5.28
C TYR A 232 12.54 -23.65 -5.17
N PHE A 233 12.84 -24.30 -4.04
CA PHE A 233 14.15 -24.89 -3.73
C PHE A 233 14.03 -26.38 -3.35
N PRO A 234 13.56 -27.26 -4.26
CA PRO A 234 13.27 -28.66 -3.94
C PRO A 234 14.48 -29.52 -3.53
N GLN A 235 15.72 -29.05 -3.74
CA GLN A 235 16.95 -29.67 -3.24
C GLN A 235 17.59 -28.92 -2.06
N GLY A 236 16.87 -27.95 -1.47
CA GLY A 236 17.40 -27.00 -0.50
C GLY A 236 17.87 -25.70 -1.14
N ARG A 237 17.90 -24.62 -0.35
CA ARG A 237 18.20 -23.27 -0.81
C ARG A 237 19.69 -22.95 -0.72
N THR A 238 20.29 -22.53 -1.83
CA THR A 238 21.61 -21.87 -1.84
C THR A 238 21.42 -20.35 -1.69
N PRO A 239 22.02 -19.69 -0.69
CA PRO A 239 21.96 -18.24 -0.57
C PRO A 239 22.62 -17.54 -1.77
N VAL A 240 21.86 -16.72 -2.49
CA VAL A 240 22.40 -15.80 -3.50
C VAL A 240 22.75 -14.49 -2.79
N THR A 241 23.99 -14.03 -2.96
CA THR A 241 24.53 -12.81 -2.32
C THR A 241 24.22 -11.52 -3.10
N GLU A 242 23.73 -11.63 -4.33
CA GLU A 242 23.33 -10.47 -5.13
C GLU A 242 21.96 -9.96 -4.68
N VAL A 243 21.91 -8.69 -4.29
CA VAL A 243 20.76 -8.02 -3.68
C VAL A 243 20.39 -6.84 -4.55
N ASP A 244 19.43 -7.03 -5.46
CA ASP A 244 18.80 -5.94 -6.19
C ASP A 244 17.85 -5.20 -5.24
N TRP A 245 18.33 -4.10 -4.68
CA TRP A 245 17.58 -3.29 -3.71
C TRP A 245 16.29 -2.68 -4.31
N GLU A 246 16.26 -2.41 -5.62
CA GLU A 246 15.06 -1.92 -6.29
C GLU A 246 13.99 -3.01 -6.31
N ARG A 247 14.33 -4.28 -6.61
CA ARG A 247 13.37 -5.40 -6.57
C ARG A 247 12.83 -5.73 -5.17
N LEU A 248 13.62 -5.48 -4.12
CA LEU A 248 13.33 -5.93 -2.76
C LEU A 248 12.48 -4.99 -1.90
N GLY A 249 12.19 -3.78 -2.39
CA GLY A 249 11.42 -2.77 -1.66
C GLY A 249 10.25 -2.20 -2.45
#